data_AF-A0A2G6BMP2-F1
#
_entry.id   AF-A0A2G6BMP2-F1
#
_cell.length_a   1.000
_cell.length_b   1.000
_cell.length_c   1.000
_cell.angle_alpha   90.00
_cell.angle_beta   90.00
_cell.angle_gamma   90.00
#
_symmetry.space_group_name_H-M   'P 1'
#
loop_
_entity.id
_entity.type
_entity.pdbx_description
1 polymer ?
#
loop_
_entity_poly.entity_id
_entity_poly.type
_entity_poly.pdbx_seq_one_letter_code
_entity_poly.pdbx_strand_id
1 'polypeptide(L)' 'MKFLKEVIAEMKLVIWPTKTTVWESTKVVIGMSIVLVLFIFGSDQLLNMLIGLLL' A
#
# COMPACT_ATOMS: atom_id res chain seq x y z
N MET A 1 33.92 14.51 10.58
CA MET A 1 33.94 13.47 9.52
C MET A 1 33.54 12.07 9.97
N LYS A 2 33.54 11.73 11.28
CA LYS A 2 33.19 10.38 11.77
C LYS A 2 31.72 9.98 11.50
N PHE A 3 30.80 10.92 11.68
CA PHE A 3 29.35 10.75 11.48
C PHE A 3 28.97 10.26 10.06
N LEU A 4 29.56 10.84 9.01
CA LEU A 4 29.29 10.41 7.62
C LEU A 4 29.77 8.98 7.36
N LYS A 5 30.85 8.55 8.01
CA LYS A 5 31.35 7.17 7.91
C LYS A 5 30.40 6.17 8.58
N GLU A 6 29.82 6.55 9.72
CA GLU A 6 28.83 5.73 10.44
C GLU A 6 27.52 5.62 9.64
N VAL A 7 27.00 6.73 9.11
CA VAL A 7 25.79 6.74 8.26
C VAL A 7 25.96 5.85 7.02
N ILE A 8 27.12 5.91 6.34
CA ILE A 8 27.41 5.04 5.18
C ILE A 8 27.53 3.57 5.61
N ALA A 9 28.06 3.28 6.79
CA ALA A 9 28.16 1.92 7.31
C ALA A 9 26.76 1.33 7.61
N GLU A 10 25.86 2.12 8.19
CA GLU A 10 24.47 1.73 8.44
C GLU A 10 23.66 1.58 7.16
N MET A 11 23.87 2.46 6.17
CA MET A 11 23.22 2.36 4.86
C MET A 11 23.54 1.05 4.13
N LYS A 12 24.66 0.40 4.45
CA LYS A 12 25.01 -0.93 3.91
C LYS A 12 24.30 -2.09 4.62
N LEU A 13 23.79 -1.87 5.83
CA LEU A 13 22.96 -2.83 6.55
C LEU A 13 21.52 -2.82 6.04
N VAL A 14 21.10 -1.71 5.41
CA VAL A 14 19.83 -1.62 4.70
C VAL A 14 19.91 -2.51 3.47
N ILE A 15 19.08 -3.55 3.45
CA ILE A 15 18.90 -4.41 2.29
C ILE A 15 18.21 -3.57 1.21
N TRP A 16 18.98 -3.02 0.27
CA TRP A 16 18.40 -2.31 -0.86
C TRP A 16 17.73 -3.33 -1.78
N PRO A 17 16.39 -3.25 -1.96
CA PRO A 17 15.68 -4.23 -2.76
C PRO A 17 16.13 -4.11 -4.22
N THR A 18 16.32 -5.26 -4.86
CA THR A 18 16.50 -5.29 -6.31
C THR A 18 15.18 -4.90 -7.00
N LYS A 19 15.25 -4.43 -8.25
CA LYS A 19 14.07 -3.96 -9.00
C LYS A 19 12.91 -4.96 -8.97
N THR A 20 13.21 -6.27 -8.94
CA THR A 20 12.22 -7.35 -8.87
C THR A 20 11.43 -7.36 -7.57
N THR A 21 12.09 -7.21 -6.42
CA THR A 21 11.45 -7.22 -5.10
C THR A 21 10.52 -6.02 -4.92
N VAL A 22 10.90 -4.85 -5.47
CA VAL A 22 10.04 -3.66 -5.45
C VAL A 22 8.73 -3.92 -6.19
N TRP A 23 8.80 -4.51 -7.38
CA TRP A 23 7.60 -4.86 -8.16
C TRP A 23 6.71 -5.91 -7.48
N GLU A 24 7.29 -6.85 -6.75
CA GLU A 24 6.53 -7.83 -5.97
C GLU A 24 5.74 -7.16 -4.85
N SER A 25 6.37 -6.27 -4.07
CA SER A 25 5.68 -5.52 -3.02
C SER A 25 4.61 -4.59 -3.59
N THR A 26 4.89 -3.90 -4.70
CA THR A 26 3.90 -3.01 -5.34
C THR A 26 2.66 -3.76 -5.85
N LYS A 27 2.83 -4.98 -6.40
CA LYS A 27 1.70 -5.81 -6.83
C LYS A 27 0.74 -6.14 -5.67
N VAL A 28 1.28 -6.46 -4.49
CA VAL A 28 0.47 -6.73 -3.29
C VAL A 28 -0.31 -5.48 -2.89
N VAL A 29 0.33 -4.32 -2.88
CA VAL A 29 -0.34 -3.05 -2.55
C VAL A 29 -1.46 -2.74 -3.54
N ILE A 30 -1.20 -2.88 -4.85
CA ILE A 30 -2.22 -2.66 -5.89
C ILE A 30 -3.41 -3.60 -5.69
N GLY A 31 -3.15 -4.89 -5.43
CA GLY A 31 -4.21 -5.86 -5.14
C GLY A 31 -5.05 -5.46 -3.93
N MET A 32 -4.41 -5.09 -2.83
CA MET A 32 -5.09 -4.63 -1.62
C MET A 32 -5.90 -3.35 -1.86
N SER A 33 -5.36 -2.39 -2.62
CA SER A 33 -6.08 -1.16 -2.97
C SER A 33 -7.34 -1.44 -3.79
N ILE A 34 -7.28 -2.38 -4.76
CA ILE A 34 -8.45 -2.76 -5.57
C ILE A 34 -9.54 -3.37 -4.68
N VAL A 35 -9.18 -4.28 -3.77
CA VAL A 35 -10.13 -4.89 -2.83
C VAL A 35 -10.79 -3.82 -1.97
N LEU A 36 -10.02 -2.86 -1.48
CA LEU A 36 -10.53 -1.76 -0.66
C LEU A 36 -11.53 -0.89 -1.43
N VAL A 37 -11.20 -0.54 -2.68
CA VAL A 37 -12.08 0.26 -3.54
C VAL A 37 -13.39 -0.48 -3.83
N LEU A 38 -13.33 -1.77 -4.16
CA LEU A 38 -14.52 -2.58 -4.38
C LEU A 38 -15.40 -2.67 -3.13
N PHE A 39 -14.78 -2.83 -1.96
CA PHE A 39 -15.50 -2.89 -0.69
C PHE A 39 -16.21 -1.58 -0.36
N ILE A 40 -15.50 -0.45 -0.46
CA ILE A 40 -16.06 0.87 -0.19
C ILE A 40 -17.19 1.16 -1.18
N PHE A 41 -16.92 1.00 -2.48
CA PHE A 41 -17.92 1.22 -3.53
C PHE A 41 -19.16 0.34 -3.34
N GLY A 42 -18.98 -0.95 -3.08
CA GLY A 42 -20.09 -1.87 -2.85
C GLY A 42 -20.90 -1.48 -1.60
N SER A 43 -20.22 -1.09 -0.54
CA SER A 43 -20.87 -0.65 0.70
C SER A 43 -21.66 0.64 0.51
N ASP A 44 -21.09 1.62 -0.18
CA ASP A 44 -21.75 2.90 -0.48
C ASP A 44 -23.00 2.69 -1.35
N GLN A 45 -22.91 1.84 -2.39
CA GLN A 45 -24.07 1.49 -3.23
C GLN A 45 -25.16 0.78 -2.44
N LEU A 46 -24.77 -0.18 -1.59
CA LEU A 46 -25.71 -0.92 -0.75
C LEU A 46 -26.43 0.01 0.23
N LEU A 47 -25.68 0.89 0.91
CA LEU A 47 -26.25 1.87 1.84
C LEU A 47 -27.19 2.84 1.12
N ASN A 48 -26.80 3.36 -0.05
CA ASN A 48 -27.66 4.25 -0.85
C ASN A 48 -28.95 3.55 -1.31
N MET A 49 -28.87 2.29 -1.71
CA MET A 49 -30.04 1.49 -2.07
C MET A 49 -30.98 1.28 -0.88
N LEU A 50 -30.43 0.97 0.31
CA LEU A 50 -31.20 0.79 1.54
C LEU A 50 -31.88 2.10 1.99
N ILE A 51 -31.15 3.22 1.92
CA ILE A 51 -31.69 4.54 2.23
C ILE A 51 -32.79 4.93 1.24
N GLY A 52 -32.58 4.70 -0.06
CA GLY A 52 -33.58 4.98 -1.10
C GLY A 52 -34.82 4.08 -1.06
N LEU A 53 -34.76 2.93 -0.37
CA LEU A 53 -35.92 2.07 -0.12
C LEU A 53 -36.73 2.53 1.11
N LEU A 54 -36.06 3.17 2.08
CA LEU A 54 -36.63 3.61 3.35
C LEU A 54 -37.26 5.02 3.29
N LEU A 55 -36.75 5.88 2.40
CA LEU A 55 -37.31 7.19 2.06
C LEU A 55 -38.39 7.07 0.98
#